data_AF-A0A495BK53-F1
#
_entry.id   AF-A0A495BK53-F1
#
_cell.length_a   1.000
_cell.length_b   1.000
_cell.length_c   1.000
_cell.angle_alpha   90.00
_cell.angle_beta   90.00
_cell.angle_gamma   90.00
#
_symmetry.space_group_name_H-M   'P 1'
#
loop_
_entity.id
_entity.type
_entity.pdbx_description
1 polymer ?
#
loop_
_entity_poly.entity_id
_entity_poly.type
_entity_poly.pdbx_seq_one_letter_code
_entity_poly.pdbx_strand_id
1 'polypeptide(L)'
;LDAALALAQSLADTATAQLADTLETGPTEIKPDNGKGVNKADGHLQHHAAALRAWEAGSNTDKEGKTTKEQAGQQPLMILSAPAGLAATTDNSLTLAAGSNIDQVAQRDLNQTSGRRWLHNVGQHLSLFVAGVKDKVSLKLIAARGKVQVQAQSGAMELTADKNITITSCKGKVQISAKAEILLTSGGGYIKLSGGNIEVHCPGTVSVKGAEHALSGPASIGVNMKGFPSAERYDEKFQLLGPNGKPLPGVQLLVDDGKQQLLHRIKRDGSNQRIHTSQATPLAAELVWDAIQPDQDKH
;
A
#
# COMPACT_ATOMS: atom_id res chain seq x y z
N LEU A 1 13.93 -6.74 -33.90
CA LEU A 1 14.19 -5.70 -32.88
C LEU A 1 13.21 -4.55 -33.00
N ASP A 2 13.05 -3.94 -34.18
CA ASP A 2 12.11 -2.84 -34.43
C ASP A 2 10.67 -3.11 -33.98
N ALA A 3 10.13 -4.29 -34.29
CA ALA A 3 8.78 -4.67 -33.86
C ALA A 3 8.64 -4.75 -32.32
N ALA A 4 9.71 -5.12 -31.60
CA ALA A 4 9.72 -5.16 -30.14
C ALA A 4 9.79 -3.73 -29.56
N LEU A 5 10.63 -2.87 -30.14
CA LEU A 5 10.71 -1.46 -29.76
C LEU A 5 9.36 -0.74 -29.95
N ALA A 6 8.74 -0.91 -31.11
CA ALA A 6 7.45 -0.30 -31.41
C ALA A 6 6.34 -0.78 -30.46
N LEU A 7 6.31 -2.07 -30.12
CA LEU A 7 5.36 -2.61 -29.15
C LEU A 7 5.60 -2.02 -27.75
N ALA A 8 6.85 -1.99 -27.29
CA ALA A 8 7.20 -1.44 -25.99
C ALA A 8 6.79 0.04 -25.87
N GLN A 9 7.07 0.85 -26.90
CA GLN A 9 6.67 2.26 -26.97
C GLN A 9 5.15 2.43 -26.96
N SER A 10 4.43 1.72 -27.84
CA SER A 10 2.97 1.87 -27.94
C SER A 10 2.24 1.45 -26.65
N LEU A 11 2.68 0.37 -26.00
CA LEU A 11 2.11 -0.05 -24.72
C LEU A 11 2.49 0.90 -23.58
N ALA A 12 3.73 1.41 -23.57
CA ALA A 12 4.17 2.40 -22.59
C ALA A 12 3.36 3.70 -22.70
N ASP A 13 3.16 4.23 -23.90
CA ASP A 13 2.35 5.43 -24.13
C ASP A 13 0.91 5.23 -23.65
N THR A 14 0.33 4.06 -23.92
CA THR A 14 -1.02 3.70 -23.45
C THR A 14 -1.07 3.61 -21.93
N ALA A 15 -0.04 3.04 -21.30
CA ALA A 15 0.08 2.90 -19.86
C ALA A 15 0.19 4.27 -19.17
N THR A 16 1.09 5.13 -19.64
CA THR A 16 1.29 6.50 -19.13
C THR A 16 0.02 7.33 -19.26
N ALA A 17 -0.70 7.20 -20.39
CA ALA A 17 -2.00 7.87 -20.57
C ALA A 17 -3.10 7.40 -19.59
N GLN A 18 -2.90 6.25 -18.94
CA GLN A 18 -3.79 5.65 -17.95
C GLN A 18 -3.17 5.64 -16.54
N LEU A 19 -2.32 6.62 -16.24
CA LEU A 19 -1.70 6.86 -14.92
C LEU A 19 -0.69 5.80 -14.45
N ALA A 20 -0.28 4.86 -15.30
CA ALA A 20 0.83 3.95 -14.99
C ALA A 20 2.20 4.64 -15.18
N ASP A 21 3.26 3.99 -14.68
CA ASP A 21 4.61 4.52 -14.80
C ASP A 21 5.12 4.45 -16.25
N THR A 22 5.86 5.47 -16.67
CA THR A 22 6.43 5.57 -18.01
C THR A 22 7.62 4.65 -18.16
N LEU A 23 7.69 3.91 -19.26
CA LEU A 23 8.82 3.04 -19.58
C LEU A 23 9.93 3.82 -20.30
N GLU A 24 11.16 3.71 -19.81
CA GLU A 24 12.37 4.29 -20.44
C GLU A 24 12.81 3.45 -21.66
N THR A 25 12.11 3.58 -22.80
CA THR A 25 12.46 2.91 -24.06
C THR A 25 13.42 3.72 -24.95
N GLY A 26 13.43 5.04 -24.76
CA GLY A 26 14.17 6.01 -25.56
C GLY A 26 15.26 6.74 -24.76
N PRO A 27 15.89 7.78 -25.37
CA PRO A 27 17.00 8.49 -24.73
C PRO A 27 16.56 9.29 -23.51
N THR A 28 15.30 9.74 -23.45
CA THR A 28 14.83 10.53 -22.31
C THR A 28 14.72 9.67 -21.06
N GLU A 29 15.55 9.97 -20.07
CA GLU A 29 15.47 9.34 -18.76
C GLU A 29 14.10 9.59 -18.11
N ILE A 30 13.60 8.60 -17.37
CA ILE A 30 12.41 8.73 -16.53
C ILE A 30 12.85 8.78 -15.06
N LYS A 31 12.54 9.90 -14.40
CA LYS A 31 12.84 10.11 -12.98
C LYS A 31 11.88 9.31 -12.09
N PRO A 32 12.20 9.14 -10.79
CA PRO A 32 11.31 8.46 -9.83
C PRO A 32 9.92 9.11 -9.68
N ASP A 33 9.78 10.39 -10.00
CA ASP A 33 8.49 11.11 -10.01
C ASP A 33 7.72 10.93 -11.33
N ASN A 34 8.15 10.00 -12.19
CA ASN A 34 7.64 9.75 -13.54
C ASN A 34 7.84 10.94 -14.50
N GLY A 35 8.64 11.95 -14.11
CA GLY A 35 8.99 13.10 -14.91
C GLY A 35 10.14 12.83 -15.89
N LYS A 36 10.26 13.69 -16.91
CA LYS A 36 11.37 13.62 -17.88
C LYS A 36 12.69 14.07 -17.25
N GLY A 37 13.73 13.28 -17.45
CA GLY A 37 15.11 13.53 -17.09
C GLY A 37 15.98 13.98 -18.25
N VAL A 38 17.29 13.86 -18.07
CA VAL A 38 18.28 14.19 -19.10
C VAL A 38 18.31 13.08 -20.14
N ASN A 39 18.58 13.42 -21.40
CA ASN A 39 18.76 12.39 -22.41
C ASN A 39 20.05 11.59 -22.15
N LYS A 40 19.94 10.27 -22.09
CA LYS A 40 21.05 9.31 -22.09
C LYS A 40 21.37 8.89 -23.51
N ALA A 41 22.65 8.61 -23.77
CA ALA A 41 23.13 8.15 -25.06
C ALA A 41 22.92 6.65 -25.27
N ASP A 42 22.87 5.88 -24.18
CA ASP A 42 22.78 4.42 -24.18
C ASP A 42 21.93 3.89 -23.00
N GLY A 43 21.89 2.56 -22.86
CA GLY A 43 21.21 1.89 -21.75
C GLY A 43 19.71 1.66 -21.94
N HIS A 44 19.14 2.04 -23.09
CA HIS A 44 17.72 1.91 -23.43
C HIS A 44 17.49 1.12 -24.73
N LEU A 45 16.26 0.62 -24.95
CA LEU A 45 15.95 -0.26 -26.09
C LEU A 45 16.18 0.40 -27.47
N GLN A 46 15.87 1.69 -27.61
CA GLN A 46 16.11 2.44 -28.85
C GLN A 46 17.61 2.52 -29.21
N HIS A 47 18.51 2.57 -28.22
CA HIS A 47 19.96 2.54 -28.45
C HIS A 47 20.36 1.23 -29.13
N HIS A 48 19.85 0.07 -28.68
CA HIS A 48 20.12 -1.22 -29.31
C HIS A 48 19.65 -1.26 -30.77
N ALA A 49 18.47 -0.71 -31.05
CA ALA A 49 17.95 -0.64 -32.43
C ALA A 49 18.78 0.30 -33.32
N ALA A 50 19.18 1.47 -32.80
CA ALA A 50 20.00 2.43 -33.52
C ALA A 50 21.40 1.86 -33.81
N ALA A 51 22.04 1.26 -32.81
CA ALA A 51 23.38 0.70 -32.93
C ALA A 51 23.42 -0.52 -33.87
N LEU A 52 22.39 -1.37 -33.89
CA LEU A 52 22.28 -2.44 -34.88
C LEU A 52 22.14 -1.89 -36.32
N ARG A 53 21.38 -0.81 -36.53
CA ARG A 53 21.27 -0.18 -37.86
C ARG A 53 22.57 0.50 -38.29
N ALA A 54 23.30 1.07 -37.34
CA ALA A 54 24.59 1.71 -37.59
C ALA A 54 25.75 0.70 -37.62
N TRP A 55 25.49 -0.60 -37.48
CA TRP A 55 26.54 -1.63 -37.40
C TRP A 55 27.50 -1.57 -38.60
N GLU A 56 26.96 -1.36 -39.79
CA GLU A 56 27.72 -1.27 -41.05
C GLU A 56 28.33 0.12 -41.31
N ALA A 57 28.08 1.13 -40.45
CA ALA A 57 28.65 2.48 -40.55
C ALA A 57 30.03 2.60 -39.87
N GLY A 58 30.78 1.49 -39.87
CA GLY A 58 32.12 1.40 -39.28
C GLY A 58 33.22 1.98 -40.14
N SER A 59 34.34 2.37 -39.54
CA SER A 59 35.52 2.86 -40.29
C SER A 59 36.10 1.86 -41.31
N ASN A 60 35.77 0.56 -41.19
CA ASN A 60 36.18 -0.48 -42.12
C ASN A 60 35.24 -0.64 -43.34
N THR A 61 33.97 -0.21 -43.22
CA THR A 61 32.91 -0.35 -44.23
C THR A 61 32.44 1.00 -44.79
N ASP A 62 32.67 2.11 -44.07
CA ASP A 62 32.45 3.50 -44.47
C ASP A 62 33.76 4.31 -44.37
N LYS A 63 34.70 4.01 -45.27
CA LYS A 63 36.04 4.63 -45.29
C LYS A 63 36.02 6.14 -45.56
N GLU A 64 34.95 6.65 -46.15
CA GLU A 64 34.78 8.06 -46.51
C GLU A 64 33.93 8.83 -45.49
N GLY A 65 33.44 8.15 -44.44
CA GLY A 65 32.61 8.74 -43.38
C GLY A 65 31.26 9.29 -43.86
N LYS A 66 30.78 8.86 -45.03
CA LYS A 66 29.58 9.38 -45.69
C LYS A 66 28.27 8.86 -45.07
N THR A 67 28.37 7.83 -44.23
CA THR A 67 27.23 7.18 -43.57
C THR A 67 27.13 7.51 -42.07
N THR A 68 28.00 8.39 -41.55
CA THR A 68 27.94 8.82 -40.14
C THR A 68 26.60 9.49 -39.85
N LYS A 69 25.72 8.75 -39.18
CA LYS A 69 24.47 9.25 -38.59
C LYS A 69 24.74 9.72 -37.15
N GLU A 70 23.69 10.17 -36.47
CA GLU A 70 23.65 10.53 -35.04
C GLU A 70 24.18 9.44 -34.08
N GLN A 71 24.42 8.20 -34.57
CA GLN A 71 24.90 7.05 -33.81
C GLN A 71 26.20 6.48 -34.39
N ALA A 72 27.20 6.24 -33.54
CA ALA A 72 28.47 5.64 -33.97
C ALA A 72 28.29 4.19 -34.43
N GLY A 73 28.94 3.82 -35.54
CA GLY A 73 29.00 2.44 -36.03
C GLY A 73 29.99 1.55 -35.27
N GLN A 74 30.03 0.25 -35.58
CA GLN A 74 30.90 -0.75 -34.93
C GLN A 74 30.78 -0.85 -33.40
N GLN A 75 29.60 -0.57 -32.84
CA GLN A 75 29.43 -0.79 -31.40
C GLN A 75 29.57 -2.28 -31.04
N PRO A 76 30.22 -2.62 -29.92
CA PRO A 76 30.47 -4.01 -29.53
C PRO A 76 29.21 -4.66 -28.93
N LEU A 77 28.25 -5.03 -29.78
CA LEU A 77 27.00 -5.68 -29.35
C LEU A 77 26.96 -7.16 -29.75
N MET A 78 26.12 -7.92 -29.04
CA MET A 78 25.75 -9.27 -29.44
C MET A 78 24.25 -9.30 -29.73
N ILE A 79 23.88 -9.71 -30.94
CA ILE A 79 22.48 -9.87 -31.36
C ILE A 79 22.24 -11.34 -31.73
N LEU A 80 21.28 -11.97 -31.06
CA LEU A 80 20.84 -13.32 -31.37
C LEU A 80 19.50 -13.24 -32.13
N SER A 81 19.48 -13.70 -33.38
CA SER A 81 18.26 -13.77 -34.20
C SER A 81 18.09 -15.18 -34.74
N ALA A 82 16.93 -15.76 -34.50
CA ALA A 82 16.56 -17.09 -34.98
C ALA A 82 15.07 -17.08 -35.38
N PRO A 83 14.73 -16.89 -36.67
CA PRO A 83 13.34 -16.76 -37.13
C PRO A 83 12.44 -17.96 -36.78
N ALA A 84 13.03 -19.16 -36.65
CA ALA A 84 12.32 -20.36 -36.21
C ALA A 84 12.24 -20.51 -34.68
N GLY A 85 12.95 -19.68 -33.90
CA GLY A 85 12.95 -19.69 -32.44
C GLY A 85 14.35 -19.80 -31.81
N LEU A 86 14.44 -19.39 -30.54
CA LEU A 86 15.66 -19.48 -29.72
C LEU A 86 15.30 -20.10 -28.35
N ALA A 87 16.07 -21.09 -27.92
CA ALA A 87 15.94 -21.70 -26.59
C ALA A 87 17.26 -21.54 -25.83
N ALA A 88 17.19 -21.06 -24.58
CA ALA A 88 18.32 -20.98 -23.66
C ALA A 88 18.01 -21.81 -22.42
N THR A 89 18.70 -22.94 -22.25
CA THR A 89 18.42 -23.94 -21.20
C THR A 89 19.70 -24.39 -20.51
N THR A 90 19.62 -24.73 -19.23
CA THR A 90 20.72 -25.26 -18.42
C THR A 90 20.15 -26.09 -17.26
N ASP A 91 20.84 -27.16 -16.87
CA ASP A 91 20.43 -27.98 -15.71
C ASP A 91 20.74 -27.32 -14.37
N ASN A 92 21.59 -26.28 -14.37
CA ASN A 92 21.98 -25.54 -13.18
C ASN A 92 21.31 -24.15 -13.15
N SER A 93 22.07 -23.06 -13.31
CA SER A 93 21.57 -21.69 -13.18
C SER A 93 21.70 -20.89 -14.47
N LEU A 94 20.66 -20.11 -14.79
CA LEU A 94 20.67 -19.08 -15.82
C LEU A 94 20.58 -17.70 -15.15
N THR A 95 21.58 -16.86 -15.37
CA THR A 95 21.63 -15.49 -14.83
C THR A 95 21.56 -14.49 -15.97
N LEU A 96 20.63 -13.54 -15.88
CA LEU A 96 20.52 -12.37 -16.75
C LEU A 96 20.78 -11.14 -15.89
N ALA A 97 21.78 -10.33 -16.26
CA ALA A 97 22.14 -9.11 -15.56
C ALA A 97 22.46 -8.01 -16.57
N ALA A 98 21.98 -6.80 -16.29
CA ALA A 98 22.26 -5.60 -17.07
C ALA A 98 22.58 -4.45 -16.10
N GLY A 99 23.49 -3.56 -16.51
CA GLY A 99 23.80 -2.34 -15.74
C GLY A 99 22.70 -1.27 -15.81
N SER A 100 21.89 -1.31 -16.87
CA SER A 100 20.71 -0.47 -17.06
C SER A 100 19.43 -1.31 -16.99
N ASN A 101 18.92 -1.77 -18.14
CA ASN A 101 17.59 -2.35 -18.28
C ASN A 101 17.63 -3.79 -18.79
N ILE A 102 16.67 -4.60 -18.37
CA ILE A 102 16.32 -5.88 -18.99
C ILE A 102 14.94 -5.72 -19.61
N ASP A 103 14.87 -5.60 -20.92
CA ASP A 103 13.61 -5.48 -21.68
C ASP A 103 13.12 -6.86 -22.15
N GLN A 104 12.00 -7.34 -21.59
CA GLN A 104 11.33 -8.57 -22.04
C GLN A 104 10.06 -8.22 -22.82
N VAL A 105 10.09 -8.41 -24.14
CA VAL A 105 8.99 -8.02 -25.03
C VAL A 105 8.51 -9.22 -25.84
N ALA A 106 7.20 -9.50 -25.76
CA ALA A 106 6.53 -10.52 -26.56
C ALA A 106 5.28 -9.92 -27.21
N GLN A 107 5.09 -10.14 -28.52
CA GLN A 107 3.91 -9.64 -29.25
C GLN A 107 2.60 -10.32 -28.86
N ARG A 108 2.68 -11.49 -28.22
CA ARG A 108 1.52 -12.29 -27.85
C ARG A 108 1.44 -12.49 -26.35
N ASP A 109 2.27 -13.39 -25.81
CA ASP A 109 2.25 -13.76 -24.39
C ASP A 109 3.68 -13.74 -23.81
N LEU A 110 3.85 -13.13 -22.63
CA LEU A 110 5.05 -13.29 -21.80
C LEU A 110 4.72 -14.26 -20.66
N ASN A 111 5.31 -15.45 -20.71
CA ASN A 111 5.09 -16.49 -19.70
C ASN A 111 6.31 -16.61 -18.79
N GLN A 112 6.11 -16.41 -17.49
CA GLN A 112 7.11 -16.64 -16.46
C GLN A 112 6.57 -17.69 -15.48
N THR A 113 7.34 -18.74 -15.23
CA THR A 113 6.90 -19.86 -14.39
C THR A 113 8.05 -20.33 -13.51
N SER A 114 7.74 -20.61 -12.24
CA SER A 114 8.69 -21.16 -11.26
C SER A 114 8.02 -22.29 -10.49
N GLY A 115 8.75 -23.39 -10.27
CA GLY A 115 8.23 -24.54 -9.54
C GLY A 115 8.11 -24.34 -8.02
N ARG A 116 8.74 -23.30 -7.45
CA ARG A 116 8.78 -23.11 -6.00
C ARG A 116 8.45 -21.68 -5.55
N ARG A 117 9.17 -20.67 -6.06
CA ARG A 117 8.99 -19.26 -5.66
C ARG A 117 9.23 -18.35 -6.85
N TRP A 118 8.39 -17.35 -7.00
CA TRP A 118 8.64 -16.19 -7.86
C TRP A 118 8.82 -14.98 -6.96
N LEU A 119 9.99 -14.35 -7.04
CA LEU A 119 10.39 -13.23 -6.18
C LEU A 119 10.74 -12.05 -7.09
N HIS A 120 10.08 -10.91 -6.88
CA HIS A 120 10.30 -9.69 -7.63
C HIS A 120 10.53 -8.54 -6.65
N ASN A 121 11.80 -8.17 -6.46
CA ASN A 121 12.21 -7.10 -5.54
C ASN A 121 12.58 -5.88 -6.38
N VAL A 122 11.92 -4.75 -6.13
CA VAL A 122 12.09 -3.51 -6.89
C VAL A 122 12.48 -2.37 -5.97
N GLY A 123 13.44 -1.55 -6.38
CA GLY A 123 14.03 -0.51 -5.53
C GLY A 123 13.25 0.82 -5.48
N GLN A 124 12.36 1.08 -6.43
CA GLN A 124 11.62 2.34 -6.52
C GLN A 124 10.11 2.10 -6.68
N HIS A 125 9.66 1.65 -7.85
CA HIS A 125 8.23 1.52 -8.17
C HIS A 125 7.93 0.21 -8.90
N LEU A 126 6.78 -0.42 -8.58
CA LEU A 126 6.23 -1.55 -9.32
C LEU A 126 4.92 -1.11 -9.97
N SER A 127 4.92 -1.01 -11.30
CA SER A 127 3.73 -0.66 -12.08
C SER A 127 3.20 -1.89 -12.83
N LEU A 128 1.94 -2.25 -12.59
CA LEU A 128 1.26 -3.35 -13.27
C LEU A 128 0.06 -2.79 -14.03
N PHE A 129 0.19 -2.71 -15.34
CA PHE A 129 -0.82 -2.18 -16.23
C PHE A 129 -1.32 -3.25 -17.19
N VAL A 130 -2.64 -3.27 -17.43
CA VAL A 130 -3.26 -4.16 -18.41
C VAL A 130 -4.11 -3.32 -19.36
N ALA A 131 -3.73 -3.31 -20.63
CA ALA A 131 -4.50 -2.70 -21.71
C ALA A 131 -5.03 -3.76 -22.68
N GLY A 132 -6.11 -3.44 -23.38
CA GLY A 132 -6.69 -4.28 -24.42
C GLY A 132 -8.00 -3.70 -24.95
N VAL A 133 -8.72 -4.48 -25.74
CA VAL A 133 -10.02 -4.08 -26.29
C VAL A 133 -11.04 -3.99 -25.15
N LYS A 134 -11.78 -2.88 -25.09
CA LYS A 134 -12.64 -2.37 -23.99
C LYS A 134 -13.34 -3.38 -23.07
N ASP A 135 -13.72 -4.56 -23.57
CA ASP A 135 -14.49 -5.56 -22.82
C ASP A 135 -13.74 -6.89 -22.55
N LYS A 136 -12.44 -6.96 -22.87
CA LYS A 136 -11.62 -8.19 -22.77
C LYS A 136 -10.34 -7.99 -21.97
N VAL A 137 -10.38 -7.15 -20.94
CA VAL A 137 -9.23 -6.85 -20.07
C VAL A 137 -9.53 -7.30 -18.65
N SER A 138 -8.59 -7.99 -18.00
CA SER A 138 -8.70 -8.34 -16.58
C SER A 138 -7.34 -8.48 -15.93
N LEU A 139 -7.19 -7.93 -14.72
CA LEU A 139 -6.10 -8.25 -13.80
C LEU A 139 -6.60 -9.31 -12.80
N LYS A 140 -5.84 -10.39 -12.63
CA LYS A 140 -6.17 -11.47 -11.68
C LYS A 140 -5.00 -11.73 -10.75
N LEU A 141 -5.22 -11.54 -9.46
CA LEU A 141 -4.28 -11.88 -8.39
C LEU A 141 -4.92 -12.95 -7.50
N ILE A 142 -4.59 -14.22 -7.74
CA ILE A 142 -5.29 -15.37 -7.15
C ILE A 142 -4.30 -16.29 -6.45
N ALA A 143 -4.55 -16.58 -5.17
CA ALA A 143 -3.92 -17.69 -4.47
C ALA A 143 -4.91 -18.84 -4.34
N ALA A 144 -4.58 -20.01 -4.90
CA ALA A 144 -5.46 -21.18 -4.81
C ALA A 144 -5.66 -21.67 -3.37
N ARG A 145 -4.62 -21.52 -2.54
CA ARG A 145 -4.60 -21.84 -1.11
C ARG A 145 -3.65 -20.89 -0.39
N GLY A 146 -3.82 -20.76 0.92
CA GLY A 146 -2.98 -19.92 1.75
C GLY A 146 -3.49 -18.48 1.89
N LYS A 147 -2.69 -17.65 2.55
CA LYS A 147 -3.04 -16.26 2.88
C LYS A 147 -2.55 -15.33 1.77
N VAL A 148 -3.43 -14.43 1.32
CA VAL A 148 -3.05 -13.24 0.55
C VAL A 148 -2.86 -12.08 1.50
N GLN A 149 -1.77 -11.33 1.34
CA GLN A 149 -1.45 -10.16 2.16
C GLN A 149 -0.99 -9.03 1.25
N VAL A 150 -1.68 -7.89 1.36
CA VAL A 150 -1.36 -6.65 0.65
C VAL A 150 -1.20 -5.57 1.71
N GLN A 151 -0.11 -4.81 1.67
CA GLN A 151 0.22 -3.81 2.69
C GLN A 151 0.93 -2.60 2.08
N ALA A 152 0.56 -1.41 2.53
CA ALA A 152 1.37 -0.21 2.45
C ALA A 152 1.88 0.08 3.86
N GLN A 153 3.19 -0.07 4.11
CA GLN A 153 3.74 -0.02 5.48
C GLN A 153 3.93 1.41 6.00
N SER A 154 4.23 2.35 5.10
CA SER A 154 4.40 3.78 5.40
C SER A 154 3.54 4.69 4.52
N GLY A 155 2.95 4.15 3.45
CA GLY A 155 2.13 4.87 2.49
C GLY A 155 0.64 4.58 2.63
N ALA A 156 -0.16 5.27 1.81
CA ALA A 156 -1.60 5.01 1.68
C ALA A 156 -1.88 3.78 0.82
N MET A 157 -3.08 3.23 0.96
CA MET A 157 -3.62 2.18 0.09
C MET A 157 -4.96 2.67 -0.48
N GLU A 158 -5.08 2.64 -1.80
CA GLU A 158 -6.28 3.08 -2.52
C GLU A 158 -6.84 1.94 -3.38
N LEU A 159 -8.15 1.71 -3.28
CA LEU A 159 -8.89 0.74 -4.09
C LEU A 159 -10.09 1.46 -4.71
N THR A 160 -10.03 1.69 -6.02
CA THR A 160 -11.04 2.46 -6.76
C THR A 160 -11.53 1.64 -7.95
N ALA A 161 -12.85 1.66 -8.19
CA ALA A 161 -13.46 1.05 -9.36
C ALA A 161 -14.56 1.97 -9.92
N ASP A 162 -14.68 2.04 -11.25
CA ASP A 162 -15.77 2.74 -11.95
C ASP A 162 -17.14 2.07 -11.71
N LYS A 163 -17.12 0.75 -11.48
CA LYS A 163 -18.28 -0.06 -11.14
C LYS A 163 -18.21 -0.47 -9.67
N ASN A 164 -18.74 -1.65 -9.35
CA ASN A 164 -18.85 -2.12 -7.99
C ASN A 164 -17.50 -2.59 -7.43
N ILE A 165 -17.24 -2.25 -6.17
CA ILE A 165 -16.26 -2.94 -5.32
C ILE A 165 -17.02 -3.96 -4.46
N THR A 166 -16.57 -5.22 -4.47
CA THR A 166 -17.16 -6.29 -3.65
C THR A 166 -16.11 -6.87 -2.71
N ILE A 167 -16.39 -6.84 -1.40
CA ILE A 167 -15.55 -7.43 -0.36
C ILE A 167 -16.38 -8.51 0.33
N THR A 168 -15.94 -9.77 0.25
CA THR A 168 -16.74 -10.91 0.75
C THR A 168 -15.87 -11.93 1.46
N SER A 169 -16.35 -12.41 2.61
CA SER A 169 -15.81 -13.55 3.33
C SER A 169 -16.88 -14.63 3.42
N CYS A 170 -16.75 -15.71 2.62
CA CYS A 170 -17.83 -16.70 2.48
C CYS A 170 -18.06 -17.57 3.72
N LYS A 171 -17.03 -17.75 4.55
CA LYS A 171 -17.06 -18.65 5.72
C LYS A 171 -16.56 -17.99 7.01
N GLY A 172 -16.06 -16.77 6.92
CA GLY A 172 -15.38 -16.09 8.02
C GLY A 172 -16.01 -14.73 8.30
N LYS A 173 -15.16 -13.77 8.69
CA LYS A 173 -15.55 -12.39 8.96
C LYS A 173 -14.87 -11.42 8.00
N VAL A 174 -15.50 -10.27 7.80
CA VAL A 174 -14.85 -9.06 7.28
C VAL A 174 -14.54 -8.19 8.50
N GLN A 175 -13.27 -7.78 8.65
CA GLN A 175 -12.85 -6.91 9.74
C GLN A 175 -12.23 -5.64 9.16
N ILE A 176 -12.84 -4.50 9.47
CA ILE A 176 -12.35 -3.16 9.11
C ILE A 176 -11.99 -2.46 10.42
N SER A 177 -10.80 -1.88 10.47
CA SER A 177 -10.25 -1.29 11.69
C SER A 177 -9.37 -0.12 11.32
N ALA A 178 -9.54 1.01 12.00
CA ALA A 178 -8.75 2.21 11.80
C ALA A 178 -8.44 2.84 13.16
N LYS A 179 -7.33 3.59 13.24
CA LYS A 179 -6.89 4.24 14.48
C LYS A 179 -7.63 5.54 14.71
N ALA A 180 -7.79 6.33 13.64
CA ALA A 180 -8.41 7.64 13.68
C ALA A 180 -9.91 7.57 13.38
N GLU A 181 -10.27 7.08 12.19
CA GLU A 181 -11.65 7.14 11.69
C GLU A 181 -11.98 6.01 10.71
N ILE A 182 -13.21 5.52 10.77
CA ILE A 182 -13.86 4.77 9.68
C ILE A 182 -15.06 5.58 9.20
N LEU A 183 -15.10 5.93 7.92
CA LEU A 183 -16.19 6.66 7.28
C LEU A 183 -16.79 5.85 6.13
N LEU A 184 -18.09 5.63 6.17
CA LEU A 184 -18.87 4.96 5.13
C LEU A 184 -19.90 5.95 4.58
N THR A 185 -19.82 6.31 3.31
CA THR A 185 -20.70 7.32 2.68
C THR A 185 -21.48 6.74 1.51
N SER A 186 -22.70 7.24 1.29
CA SER A 186 -23.50 6.95 0.09
C SER A 186 -24.62 7.97 -0.06
N GLY A 187 -24.76 8.60 -1.23
CA GLY A 187 -25.89 9.47 -1.57
C GLY A 187 -26.14 10.62 -0.57
N GLY A 188 -25.10 11.12 0.10
CA GLY A 188 -25.19 12.14 1.14
C GLY A 188 -25.45 11.63 2.56
N GLY A 189 -25.78 10.35 2.74
CA GLY A 189 -25.80 9.69 4.05
C GLY A 189 -24.43 9.12 4.43
N TYR A 190 -24.17 8.99 5.74
CA TYR A 190 -22.95 8.40 6.24
C TYR A 190 -23.07 7.71 7.60
N ILE A 191 -22.15 6.78 7.84
CA ILE A 191 -21.84 6.21 9.16
C ILE A 191 -20.37 6.51 9.44
N LYS A 192 -20.07 7.14 10.58
CA LYS A 192 -18.71 7.50 10.99
C LYS A 192 -18.40 6.94 12.37
N LEU A 193 -17.24 6.29 12.50
CA LEU A 193 -16.69 5.81 13.76
C LEU A 193 -15.39 6.57 14.04
N SER A 194 -15.40 7.43 15.06
CA SER A 194 -14.26 8.30 15.40
C SER A 194 -14.27 8.67 16.87
N GLY A 195 -13.11 8.70 17.53
CA GLY A 195 -13.00 9.14 18.94
C GLY A 195 -13.85 8.34 19.93
N GLY A 196 -14.17 7.08 19.63
CA GLY A 196 -15.06 6.24 20.43
C GLY A 196 -16.56 6.47 20.19
N ASN A 197 -16.93 7.41 19.32
CA ASN A 197 -18.31 7.72 18.97
C ASN A 197 -18.74 7.03 17.68
N ILE A 198 -20.07 6.86 17.53
CA ILE A 198 -20.72 6.42 16.30
C ILE A 198 -21.69 7.52 15.87
N GLU A 199 -21.52 8.06 14.67
CA GLU A 199 -22.44 9.02 14.05
C GLU A 199 -23.17 8.37 12.87
N VAL A 200 -24.49 8.50 12.82
CA VAL A 200 -25.34 7.98 11.73
C VAL A 200 -26.21 9.12 11.22
N HIS A 201 -25.82 9.72 10.11
CA HIS A 201 -26.51 10.88 9.53
C HIS A 201 -27.01 10.55 8.12
N CYS A 202 -28.21 11.01 7.77
CA CYS A 202 -28.72 10.95 6.40
C CYS A 202 -29.70 12.09 6.12
N PRO A 203 -29.81 12.54 4.85
CA PRO A 203 -30.79 13.57 4.46
C PRO A 203 -32.23 13.06 4.48
N GLY A 204 -32.43 11.75 4.34
CA GLY A 204 -33.73 11.10 4.38
C GLY A 204 -34.03 10.46 5.73
N THR A 205 -34.63 9.28 5.70
CA THR A 205 -35.04 8.54 6.90
C THR A 205 -34.00 7.51 7.33
N VAL A 206 -33.67 7.47 8.62
CA VAL A 206 -32.99 6.32 9.24
C VAL A 206 -34.05 5.29 9.66
N SER A 207 -34.15 4.16 8.96
CA SER A 207 -35.07 3.07 9.29
C SER A 207 -34.35 1.95 10.04
N VAL A 208 -34.61 1.81 11.34
CA VAL A 208 -34.08 0.72 12.16
C VAL A 208 -35.19 -0.30 12.42
N LYS A 209 -34.97 -1.57 12.04
CA LYS A 209 -35.94 -2.66 12.20
C LYS A 209 -35.34 -3.77 13.06
N GLY A 210 -36.05 -4.18 14.11
CA GLY A 210 -35.67 -5.26 15.02
C GLY A 210 -36.80 -5.60 15.99
N ALA A 211 -36.79 -6.80 16.57
CA ALA A 211 -37.77 -7.20 17.59
C ALA A 211 -37.51 -6.53 18.96
N GLU A 212 -36.26 -6.15 19.25
CA GLU A 212 -35.83 -5.53 20.50
C GLU A 212 -34.72 -4.51 20.23
N HIS A 213 -34.71 -3.40 20.98
CA HIS A 213 -33.71 -2.34 20.90
C HIS A 213 -33.22 -2.00 22.31
N ALA A 214 -32.06 -2.53 22.70
CA ALA A 214 -31.46 -2.30 24.01
C ALA A 214 -30.38 -1.21 23.97
N LEU A 215 -30.55 -0.15 24.76
CA LEU A 215 -29.58 0.95 24.92
C LEU A 215 -29.04 0.98 26.35
N SER A 216 -28.20 0.00 26.69
CA SER A 216 -27.75 -0.28 28.07
C SER A 216 -26.55 0.53 28.56
N GLY A 217 -26.17 1.60 27.84
CA GLY A 217 -24.98 2.41 28.11
C GLY A 217 -23.74 1.98 27.32
N PRO A 218 -22.59 2.64 27.55
CA PRO A 218 -21.39 2.45 26.72
C PRO A 218 -20.69 1.11 26.95
N ALA A 219 -20.15 0.52 25.88
CA ALA A 219 -19.31 -0.67 25.87
C ALA A 219 -18.09 -0.47 24.94
N SER A 220 -17.01 -1.23 25.14
CA SER A 220 -15.78 -1.11 24.34
C SER A 220 -15.17 -2.46 24.01
N ILE A 221 -14.67 -2.60 22.78
CA ILE A 221 -13.86 -3.75 22.35
C ILE A 221 -12.48 -3.25 21.88
N GLY A 222 -11.40 -3.84 22.38
CA GLY A 222 -10.05 -3.51 21.94
C GLY A 222 -9.73 -4.18 20.61
N VAL A 223 -9.20 -3.44 19.64
CA VAL A 223 -8.76 -4.00 18.35
C VAL A 223 -7.24 -4.01 18.30
N ASN A 224 -6.65 -5.22 18.23
CA ASN A 224 -5.22 -5.38 18.02
C ASN A 224 -4.89 -5.28 16.52
N MET A 225 -4.23 -4.20 16.10
CA MET A 225 -3.73 -4.03 14.73
C MET A 225 -2.48 -4.89 14.50
N LYS A 226 -2.69 -6.20 14.35
CA LYS A 226 -1.60 -7.15 14.13
C LYS A 226 -0.90 -6.87 12.79
N GLY A 227 0.40 -6.53 12.85
CA GLY A 227 1.29 -6.55 11.70
C GLY A 227 1.73 -5.20 11.14
N PHE A 228 1.34 -4.09 11.76
CA PHE A 228 2.06 -2.83 11.61
C PHE A 228 3.14 -2.73 12.70
N PRO A 229 4.30 -2.10 12.46
CA PRO A 229 5.21 -1.74 13.54
C PRO A 229 4.49 -0.79 14.51
N SER A 230 3.89 -1.36 15.55
CA SER A 230 3.24 -0.61 16.62
C SER A 230 4.30 -0.10 17.56
N ALA A 231 4.27 1.20 17.82
CA ALA A 231 5.04 1.82 18.88
C ALA A 231 4.55 1.40 20.27
N GLU A 232 3.34 0.84 20.46
CA GLU A 232 2.73 0.56 21.77
C GLU A 232 2.40 -0.93 21.92
N ARG A 233 3.19 -1.63 22.76
CA ARG A 233 3.16 -3.09 22.95
C ARG A 233 2.65 -3.53 24.32
N TYR A 234 2.52 -2.60 25.26
CA TYR A 234 2.15 -2.85 26.65
C TYR A 234 0.84 -2.12 26.97
N ASP A 235 -0.04 -2.75 27.74
CA ASP A 235 -1.31 -2.15 28.13
C ASP A 235 -1.77 -2.57 29.53
N GLU A 236 -2.28 -1.62 30.32
CA GLU A 236 -2.69 -1.83 31.71
C GLU A 236 -3.98 -1.06 32.06
N LYS A 237 -4.68 -1.50 33.12
CA LYS A 237 -5.82 -0.77 33.68
C LYS A 237 -5.85 -0.85 35.20
N PHE A 238 -6.36 0.19 35.85
CA PHE A 238 -6.61 0.25 37.28
C PHE A 238 -8.08 -0.05 37.57
N GLN A 239 -8.33 -0.72 38.70
CA GLN A 239 -9.67 -0.89 39.27
C GLN A 239 -9.71 -0.28 40.67
N LEU A 240 -10.59 0.70 40.86
CA LEU A 240 -10.81 1.38 42.12
C LEU A 240 -12.07 0.82 42.81
N LEU A 241 -11.84 0.21 43.97
CA LEU A 241 -12.87 -0.34 44.84
C LEU A 241 -12.85 0.39 46.18
N GLY A 242 -14.03 0.58 46.78
CA GLY A 242 -14.15 1.07 48.14
C GLY A 242 -13.80 0.00 49.17
N PRO A 243 -13.73 0.35 50.47
CA PRO A 243 -13.43 -0.60 51.56
C PRO A 243 -14.41 -1.78 51.65
N ASN A 244 -15.61 -1.64 51.08
CA ASN A 244 -16.63 -2.67 50.98
C ASN A 244 -16.50 -3.56 49.72
N GLY A 245 -15.43 -3.39 48.94
CA GLY A 245 -15.19 -4.11 47.69
C GLY A 245 -16.05 -3.66 46.50
N LYS A 246 -16.89 -2.63 46.65
CA LYS A 246 -17.75 -2.12 45.56
C LYS A 246 -17.01 -1.09 44.71
N PRO A 247 -17.28 -1.03 43.39
CA PRO A 247 -16.77 0.01 42.50
C PRO A 247 -17.06 1.43 43.01
N LEU A 248 -16.09 2.33 42.82
CA LEU A 248 -16.25 3.77 43.08
C LEU A 248 -16.31 4.56 41.75
N PRO A 249 -17.48 4.59 41.10
CA PRO A 249 -17.61 5.27 39.81
C PRO A 249 -17.57 6.79 39.96
N GLY A 250 -17.07 7.46 38.93
CA GLY A 250 -17.04 8.91 38.86
C GLY A 250 -15.85 9.57 39.54
N VAL A 251 -15.08 8.83 40.35
CA VAL A 251 -13.82 9.27 40.95
C VAL A 251 -12.78 9.55 39.85
N GLN A 252 -11.96 10.56 40.05
CA GLN A 252 -10.87 10.91 39.14
C GLN A 252 -9.55 10.36 39.67
N LEU A 253 -8.77 9.77 38.77
CA LEU A 253 -7.47 9.19 39.02
C LEU A 253 -6.47 9.92 38.11
N LEU A 254 -5.45 10.52 38.69
CA LEU A 254 -4.32 11.04 37.93
C LEU A 254 -3.34 9.89 37.72
N VAL A 255 -3.05 9.56 36.46
CA VAL A 255 -2.17 8.45 36.11
C VAL A 255 -0.94 9.01 35.41
N ASP A 256 0.24 8.71 35.96
CA ASP A 256 1.53 9.02 35.35
C ASP A 256 2.00 7.82 34.54
N ASP A 257 2.17 8.03 33.22
CA ASP A 257 2.67 7.02 32.29
C ASP A 257 4.19 7.06 32.07
N GLY A 258 4.90 7.88 32.87
CA GLY A 258 6.34 8.14 32.77
C GLY A 258 6.71 9.20 31.73
N LYS A 259 5.77 9.69 30.93
CA LYS A 259 5.94 10.82 29.99
C LYS A 259 5.06 12.01 30.37
N GLN A 260 3.88 11.74 30.91
CA GLN A 260 2.87 12.74 31.22
C GLN A 260 1.88 12.22 32.26
N GLN A 261 1.18 13.15 32.90
CA GLN A 261 0.10 12.86 33.83
C GLN A 261 -1.25 13.03 33.12
N LEU A 262 -2.05 11.96 33.12
CA LEU A 262 -3.34 11.90 32.46
C LEU A 262 -4.44 11.73 33.49
N LEU A 263 -5.49 12.52 33.36
CA LEU A 263 -6.65 12.44 34.23
C LEU A 263 -7.65 11.41 33.69
N HIS A 264 -7.89 10.36 34.47
CA HIS A 264 -8.79 9.27 34.13
C HIS A 264 -10.02 9.30 35.04
N ARG A 265 -11.22 9.21 34.46
CA ARG A 265 -12.46 9.05 35.24
C ARG A 265 -12.83 7.57 35.37
N ILE A 266 -13.09 7.13 36.59
CA ILE A 266 -13.47 5.75 36.90
C ILE A 266 -14.89 5.47 36.38
N LYS A 267 -15.03 4.40 35.60
CA LYS A 267 -16.29 3.91 35.03
C LYS A 267 -17.18 3.27 36.10
N ARG A 268 -18.42 2.92 35.71
CA ARG A 268 -19.41 2.24 36.57
C ARG A 268 -18.92 0.92 37.18
N ASP A 269 -18.02 0.23 36.51
CA ASP A 269 -17.43 -1.04 36.95
C ASP A 269 -16.18 -0.88 37.83
N GLY A 270 -15.81 0.37 38.15
CA GLY A 270 -14.65 0.70 38.96
C GLY A 270 -13.36 0.76 38.15
N SER A 271 -13.38 0.55 36.84
CA SER A 271 -12.18 0.59 36.01
C SER A 271 -11.93 1.94 35.35
N ASN A 272 -10.67 2.27 35.06
CA ASN A 272 -10.32 3.37 34.18
C ASN A 272 -10.26 2.92 32.69
N GLN A 273 -10.09 3.88 31.77
CA GLN A 273 -9.72 3.55 30.39
C GLN A 273 -8.33 2.89 30.36
N ARG A 274 -8.17 1.85 29.54
CA ARG A 274 -6.92 1.10 29.39
C ARG A 274 -5.82 2.00 28.83
N ILE A 275 -4.68 1.98 29.49
CA ILE A 275 -3.49 2.79 29.18
C ILE A 275 -2.59 1.93 28.31
N HIS A 276 -2.03 2.50 27.25
CA HIS A 276 -1.14 1.81 26.33
C HIS A 276 0.21 2.52 26.32
N THR A 277 1.31 1.78 26.44
CA THR A 277 2.66 2.33 26.45
C THR A 277 3.57 1.63 25.45
N SER A 278 4.60 2.37 25.04
CA SER A 278 5.59 1.93 24.06
C SER A 278 6.63 0.97 24.60
N GLN A 279 6.91 1.08 25.91
CA GLN A 279 7.83 0.24 26.64
C GLN A 279 7.16 -0.19 27.95
N ALA A 280 7.69 -1.24 28.59
CA ALA A 280 7.23 -1.66 29.90
C ALA A 280 7.58 -0.57 30.92
N THR A 281 6.63 0.32 31.19
CA THR A 281 6.80 1.45 32.10
C THR A 281 5.92 1.24 33.33
N PRO A 282 6.46 1.40 34.56
CA PRO A 282 5.65 1.40 35.76
C PRO A 282 4.65 2.56 35.70
N LEU A 283 3.37 2.28 35.95
CA LEU A 283 2.33 3.30 36.05
C LEU A 283 2.11 3.67 37.52
N ALA A 284 2.10 4.96 37.81
CA ALA A 284 1.69 5.48 39.12
C ALA A 284 0.30 6.09 39.01
N ALA A 285 -0.55 5.84 40.01
CA ALA A 285 -1.91 6.33 40.02
C ALA A 285 -2.24 6.99 41.37
N GLU A 286 -2.73 8.22 41.33
CA GLU A 286 -3.09 9.01 42.50
C GLU A 286 -4.55 9.45 42.43
N LEU A 287 -5.24 9.38 43.56
CA LEU A 287 -6.62 9.86 43.70
C LEU A 287 -6.63 11.38 43.73
N VAL A 288 -7.44 12.00 42.86
CA VAL A 288 -7.69 13.43 42.94
C VAL A 288 -8.80 13.67 43.96
N TRP A 289 -8.43 14.26 45.09
CA TRP A 289 -9.36 14.62 46.15
C TRP A 289 -9.90 16.03 45.90
N ASP A 290 -11.17 16.15 45.51
CA ASP A 290 -11.85 17.45 45.50
C ASP A 290 -12.19 17.86 46.94
N ALA A 291 -11.70 19.02 47.38
CA ALA A 291 -12.08 19.62 48.65
C ALA A 291 -13.40 20.39 48.48
N ILE A 292 -14.48 19.90 49.09
CA ILE A 292 -15.72 20.67 49.22
C ILE A 292 -15.49 21.74 50.28
N GLN A 293 -15.43 23.01 49.89
CA GLN A 293 -15.54 24.11 50.85
C GLN A 293 -17.01 24.37 51.17
N PRO A 294 -17.43 24.39 52.45
CA PRO A 294 -18.76 24.81 52.81
C PRO A 294 -18.92 26.32 52.54
N ASP A 295 -20.05 26.66 51.92
CA ASP A 295 -20.51 28.02 51.63
C ASP A 295 -20.64 28.80 52.95
N GLN A 296 -19.82 29.84 53.18
CA GLN A 296 -19.83 30.62 54.43
C GLN A 296 -20.91 31.71 54.48
N ASP A 297 -21.68 31.92 53.42
CA ASP A 297 -22.70 32.97 53.37
C ASP A 297 -24.13 32.41 53.36
N LYS A 298 -24.56 31.83 54.50
CA LYS A 298 -25.99 31.71 54.85
C LYS A 298 -26.22 31.85 56.35
N HIS A 299 -26.37 33.10 56.80
CA HIS A 299 -27.16 33.46 57.98
C HIS A 299 -28.54 33.96 57.53
#